data_AF-A0A355GV14-F1
#
_entry.id   AF-A0A355GV14-F1
#
_cell.length_a   1.000
_cell.length_b   1.000
_cell.length_c   1.000
_cell.angle_alpha   90.00
_cell.angle_beta   90.00
_cell.angle_gamma   90.00
#
_symmetry.space_group_name_H-M   'P 1'
#
loop_
_entity.id
_entity.type
_entity.pdbx_description
1 polymer ?
#
loop_
_entity_poly.entity_id
_entity_poly.type
_entity_poly.pdbx_seq_one_letter_code
_entity_poly.pdbx_strand_id
1 'polypeptide(L)' 'MDDNTIICRCEDLTLGELRRRIKEGYTSWEELKRITRCGMGSCQGKTCRTLILRELAQAGY' A
#
# COMPACT_ATOMS: atom_id res chain seq x y z
N MET A 1 -0.85 -1.69 -13.94
CA MET A 1 0.39 -1.13 -13.35
C MET A 1 1.36 -2.29 -13.13
N ASP A 2 2.64 -2.06 -13.37
CA ASP A 2 3.71 -3.03 -13.16
C ASP A 2 3.98 -3.25 -11.66
N ASP A 3 4.50 -4.41 -11.29
CA ASP A 3 4.79 -4.75 -9.90
C ASP A 3 5.95 -3.91 -9.31
N ASN A 4 6.85 -3.36 -10.15
CA ASN A 4 7.92 -2.47 -9.72
C ASN A 4 7.46 -1.02 -9.52
N THR A 5 6.19 -0.68 -9.83
CA THR A 5 5.68 0.68 -9.64
C THR A 5 5.72 1.07 -8.17
N ILE A 6 6.39 2.18 -7.85
CA ILE A 6 6.40 2.74 -6.50
C ILE A 6 5.03 3.36 -6.17
N ILE A 7 4.35 2.78 -5.18
CA ILE A 7 3.05 3.25 -4.69
C ILE A 7 3.17 4.16 -3.48
N CYS A 8 4.20 3.97 -2.64
CA CYS A 8 4.55 4.90 -1.57
C CYS A 8 6.01 5.35 -1.72
N ARG A 9 6.23 6.57 -2.23
CA ARG A 9 7.58 7.14 -2.38
C ARG A 9 8.30 7.43 -1.06
N CYS A 10 7.55 7.60 0.03
CA CYS A 10 8.13 7.95 1.33
C CYS A 10 8.75 6.74 2.03
N GLU A 11 8.26 5.53 1.75
CA GLU A 11 8.70 4.28 2.38
C GLU A 11 9.15 3.24 1.32
N ASP A 12 9.42 3.70 0.10
CA ASP A 12 9.85 2.88 -1.05
C ASP A 12 9.02 1.61 -1.29
N LEU A 13 7.71 1.70 -1.07
CA LEU A 13 6.79 0.58 -1.24
C LEU A 13 6.41 0.42 -2.71
N THR A 14 6.64 -0.76 -3.28
CA THR A 14 6.20 -1.12 -4.62
C THR A 14 4.77 -1.68 -4.62
N LEU A 15 4.13 -1.68 -5.80
CA LEU A 15 2.82 -2.26 -6.01
C LEU A 15 2.84 -3.79 -5.84
N GLY A 16 3.91 -4.45 -6.29
CA GLY A 16 4.09 -5.90 -6.12
C GLY A 16 4.19 -6.29 -4.65
N GLU A 17 4.94 -5.51 -3.86
CA GLU A 17 5.03 -5.70 -2.41
C GLU A 17 3.66 -5.55 -1.75
N LEU A 18 2.94 -4.46 -2.06
CA LEU A 18 1.59 -4.21 -1.55
C LEU A 18 0.66 -5.40 -1.84
N ARG A 19 0.61 -5.86 -3.08
CA ARG A 19 -0.24 -7.00 -3.49
C ARG A 19 0.15 -8.29 -2.80
N ARG A 20 1.44 -8.51 -2.56
CA ARG A 20 1.90 -9.67 -1.78
C ARG A 20 1.38 -9.62 -0.35
N ARG A 21 1.43 -8.45 0.31
CA ARG A 21 0.87 -8.27 1.66
C ARG A 21 -0.65 -8.50 1.69
N ILE A 22 -1.37 -8.00 0.70
CA ILE A 22 -2.81 -8.25 0.60
C ILE A 22 -3.09 -9.76 0.48
N LYS A 23 -2.31 -10.50 -0.34
CA LYS A 23 -2.41 -11.96 -0.45
C LYS A 23 -2.01 -12.72 0.82
N GLU A 24 -1.12 -12.16 1.63
CA GLU A 24 -0.76 -12.69 2.96
C GLU A 24 -1.88 -12.49 4.00
N GLY A 25 -2.94 -11.74 3.67
CA GLY A 25 -4.10 -11.52 4.53
C GLY A 25 -4.15 -10.14 5.20
N TYR A 26 -3.28 -9.20 4.81
CA TYR A 26 -3.36 -7.82 5.29
C TYR A 26 -4.35 -7.02 4.44
N THR A 27 -5.60 -6.96 4.89
CA THR A 27 -6.75 -6.51 4.07
C THR A 27 -7.33 -5.16 4.50
N SER A 28 -6.66 -4.45 5.40
CA SER A 28 -7.07 -3.10 5.82
C SER A 28 -5.94 -2.08 5.71
N TRP A 29 -6.31 -0.80 5.63
CA TRP A 29 -5.36 0.31 5.61
C TRP A 29 -4.47 0.33 6.85
N GLU A 30 -5.04 0.14 8.03
CA GLU A 30 -4.32 0.13 9.30
C GLU A 30 -3.28 -1.00 9.38
N GLU A 31 -3.63 -2.21 8.89
CA GLU A 31 -2.70 -3.35 8.83
C GLU A 31 -1.55 -3.09 7.87
N LEU A 32 -1.88 -2.65 6.64
CA LEU A 32 -0.87 -2.33 5.64
C LEU A 32 0.05 -1.20 6.11
N LYS A 33 -0.51 -0.18 6.75
CA LYS A 33 0.25 0.91 7.39
C LYS A 33 1.16 0.38 8.48
N ARG A 34 0.73 -0.57 9.32
CA ARG A 34 1.57 -1.14 10.38
C ARG A 34 2.72 -1.98 9.82
N ILE A 35 2.47 -2.78 8.78
CA ILE A 35 3.46 -3.74 8.28
C ILE A 35 4.42 -3.16 7.23
N THR A 36 3.95 -2.21 6.42
CA THR A 36 4.75 -1.57 5.36
C THR A 36 5.16 -0.14 5.69
N ARG A 37 4.66 0.41 6.81
CA ARG A 37 4.82 1.82 7.20
C ARG A 37 4.23 2.83 6.21
N CYS A 38 3.51 2.38 5.18
CA CYS A 38 2.95 3.25 4.17
C CYS A 38 2.10 4.37 4.80
N GLY A 39 2.35 5.61 4.36
CA GLY A 39 1.66 6.78 4.90
C GLY A 39 2.14 7.25 6.28
N MET A 40 3.24 6.70 6.82
CA MET A 40 3.91 7.23 8.02
C MET A 40 5.07 8.20 7.70
N GLY A 41 5.58 8.23 6.47
CA GLY A 41 6.65 9.16 6.08
C GLY A 41 6.21 10.62 5.98
N SER A 42 7.10 11.51 5.53
CA SER A 42 6.89 12.98 5.50
C SER A 42 5.58 13.41 4.79
N CYS A 43 5.15 12.65 3.79
CA CYS A 43 3.91 12.87 3.06
C CYS A 43 2.63 12.53 3.85
N GLN A 44 2.72 11.84 4.99
CA GLN A 44 1.61 11.43 5.86
C GLN A 44 0.46 10.74 5.09
N GLY A 45 0.80 9.95 4.07
CA GLY A 45 -0.17 9.19 3.27
C GLY A 45 -0.92 9.98 2.21
N LYS A 46 -0.67 11.29 2.04
CA LYS A 46 -1.39 12.15 1.07
C LYS A 46 -1.32 11.64 -0.37
N THR A 47 -0.23 10.96 -0.75
CA THR A 47 -0.03 10.48 -2.12
C THR A 47 -0.39 9.02 -2.33
N CYS A 48 -0.17 8.17 -1.32
CA CYS A 48 -0.31 6.72 -1.46
C CYS A 48 -1.64 6.17 -0.93
N ARG A 49 -2.34 6.88 -0.03
CA ARG A 49 -3.52 6.36 0.66
C ARG A 49 -4.62 5.93 -0.31
N THR A 50 -5.03 6.84 -1.21
CA THR A 50 -6.10 6.54 -2.18
C THR A 50 -5.70 5.44 -3.16
N LEU A 51 -4.42 5.36 -3.52
CA LEU A 51 -3.91 4.30 -4.40
C LEU A 51 -3.99 2.93 -3.70
N ILE A 52 -3.59 2.85 -2.44
CA ILE A 52 -3.64 1.62 -1.64
C ILE A 52 -5.09 1.18 -1.39
N LEU A 53 -5.98 2.11 -1.03
CA LEU A 53 -7.40 1.81 -0.86
C LEU A 53 -8.05 1.29 -2.15
N ARG A 54 -7.62 1.81 -3.31
CA ARG A 54 -8.07 1.30 -4.61
C ARG A 54 -7.61 -0.14 -4.86
N GLU A 55 -6.38 -0.50 -4.52
CA GLU A 55 -5.88 -1.88 -4.68
C GLU A 55 -6.57 -2.85 -3.72
N LEU A 56 -6.88 -2.42 -2.48
CA LEU A 56 -7.71 -3.19 -1.55
C LEU A 56 -9.11 -3.45 -2.13
N ALA A 57 -9.78 -2.42 -2.63
CA ALA A 57 -11.09 -2.55 -3.26
C ALA A 57 -11.06 -3.47 -4.49
N GLN A 58 -9.99 -3.41 -5.29
CA GLN A 58 -9.80 -4.32 -6.43
C GLN A 58 -9.56 -5.77 -6.01
N ALA A 59 -8.94 -5.98 -4.84
CA ALA A 59 -8.75 -7.30 -4.26
C ALA A 59 -9.99 -7.83 -3.52
N GLY A 60 -11.04 -7.01 -3.37
CA GLY A 60 -12.31 -7.38 -2.75
C GLY A 60 -12.44 -7.02 -1.26
N TYR A 61 -11.66 -6.05 -0.78
CA TYR A 61 -11.63 -5.60 0.62
C TYR A 61 -12.03 -4.14 0.79
#